data_AF-A0A9P7K763-F1
#
_entry.id   AF-A0A9P7K763-F1
#
_cell.length_a   1.000
_cell.length_b   1.000
_cell.length_c   1.000
_cell.angle_alpha   90.00
_cell.angle_beta   90.00
_cell.angle_gamma   90.00
#
_symmetry.space_group_name_H-M   'P 1'
#
loop_
_entity.id
_entity.type
_entity.pdbx_description
1 polymer ?
#
loop_
_entity_poly.entity_id
_entity_poly.type
_entity_poly.pdbx_seq_one_letter_code
_entity_poly.pdbx_strand_id
1 'polypeptide(L)' 'MPKVALSQFFRRCPVCNRNLDEFGSANAQEAHVKNCLEGGGATPQAAKYLVYRLPSESALLGVECVICLEEFTAGV' A
#
# COMPACT_ATOMS: atom_id res chain seq x y z
N MET A 1 10.65 23.46 -5.16
CA MET A 1 10.19 22.40 -4.23
C MET A 1 9.19 21.51 -4.95
N PRO A 2 9.61 20.34 -5.46
CA PRO A 2 8.72 19.43 -6.17
C PRO A 2 7.80 18.73 -5.17
N LYS A 3 6.51 19.06 -5.23
CA LYS A 3 5.45 18.36 -4.50
C LYS A 3 5.45 16.90 -4.94
N VAL A 4 5.78 16.02 -4.02
CA VAL A 4 5.89 14.57 -4.20
C VAL A 4 4.66 14.01 -4.93
N ALA A 5 4.88 13.38 -6.08
CA ALA A 5 3.86 12.64 -6.82
C ALA A 5 3.60 11.24 -6.19
N LEU A 6 3.50 11.17 -4.86
CA LEU A 6 3.29 9.91 -4.12
C LEU A 6 1.79 9.51 -4.07
N SER A 7 0.89 10.47 -4.29
CA SER A 7 -0.56 10.30 -4.08
C SER A 7 -1.30 9.58 -5.21
N GLN A 8 -0.66 9.26 -6.34
CA GLN A 8 -1.32 8.60 -7.47
C GLN A 8 -1.22 7.06 -7.45
N PHE A 9 -0.30 6.50 -6.65
CA PHE A 9 -0.13 5.05 -6.58
C PHE A 9 -1.18 4.39 -5.65
N PHE A 10 -1.57 5.09 -4.58
CA PHE A 10 -2.60 4.65 -3.64
C PHE A 10 -4.02 4.64 -4.21
N ARG A 11 -4.23 5.22 -5.40
CA ARG A 11 -5.53 5.24 -6.07
C ARG A 11 -5.78 4.03 -6.95
N ARG A 12 -4.98 2.97 -6.88
CA ARG A 12 -5.25 1.72 -7.63
C ARG A 12 -5.61 0.58 -6.69
N CYS A 13 -6.58 -0.23 -7.08
CA CYS A 13 -6.91 -1.46 -6.37
C CYS A 13 -5.69 -2.40 -6.38
N PRO A 14 -5.19 -2.85 -5.23
CA PRO A 14 -3.98 -3.69 -5.15
C PRO A 14 -4.17 -5.08 -5.77
N VAL A 15 -5.42 -5.52 -5.95
CA VAL A 15 -5.75 -6.85 -6.50
C VAL A 15 -5.89 -6.80 -8.03
N CYS A 16 -6.70 -5.87 -8.55
CA CYS A 16 -7.04 -5.82 -9.97
C CYS A 16 -6.40 -4.64 -10.72
N ASN A 17 -5.66 -3.76 -10.04
CA ASN A 17 -4.97 -2.58 -10.59
C ASN A 17 -5.89 -1.53 -11.27
N ARG A 18 -7.22 -1.63 -11.10
CA ARG A 18 -8.17 -0.60 -11.54
C ARG A 18 -8.04 0.67 -10.73
N ASN A 19 -8.33 1.81 -11.34
CA ASN A 19 -8.22 3.10 -10.69
C ASN A 19 -9.45 3.31 -9.78
N LEU A 20 -9.22 3.48 -8.48
CA LEU A 20 -10.26 3.67 -7.47
C LEU A 20 -11.07 4.95 -7.72
N ASP A 21 -10.49 5.94 -8.38
CA ASP A 21 -11.20 7.16 -8.79
C ASP A 21 -12.42 6.86 -9.69
N GLU A 22 -12.40 5.74 -10.43
CA GLU A 22 -13.51 5.29 -11.27
C GLU A 22 -14.78 4.93 -10.47
N PHE A 23 -14.65 4.66 -9.17
CA PHE A 23 -15.77 4.31 -8.29
C PHE A 23 -16.39 5.54 -7.59
N GLY A 24 -15.83 6.73 -7.81
CA GLY A 24 -16.35 8.01 -7.33
C GLY A 24 -16.20 8.20 -5.81
N SER A 25 -17.10 7.62 -5.02
CA SER A 25 -17.13 7.83 -3.56
C SER A 25 -16.16 6.92 -2.81
N ALA A 26 -15.64 7.38 -1.67
CA ALA A 26 -14.78 6.58 -0.80
C ALA A 26 -15.43 5.24 -0.41
N ASN A 27 -16.71 5.26 -0.05
CA ASN A 27 -17.44 4.04 0.31
C ASN A 27 -17.52 3.02 -0.85
N ALA A 28 -17.67 3.49 -2.10
CA ALA A 28 -17.66 2.62 -3.27
C ALA A 28 -16.26 2.06 -3.59
N GLN A 29 -15.21 2.85 -3.34
CA GLN A 29 -13.81 2.42 -3.44
C GLN A 29 -13.50 1.32 -2.44
N GLU A 30 -13.87 1.52 -1.17
CA GLU A 30 -13.68 0.56 -0.10
C GLU A 30 -14.47 -0.73 -0.35
N ALA A 31 -15.72 -0.62 -0.81
CA ALA A 31 -16.53 -1.78 -1.18
C ALA A 31 -15.89 -2.60 -2.32
N HIS A 32 -15.35 -1.93 -3.34
CA HIS A 32 -14.63 -2.60 -4.42
C HIS A 32 -13.36 -3.32 -3.92
N VAL A 33 -12.54 -2.64 -3.11
CA VAL A 33 -11.30 -3.21 -2.56
C VAL A 33 -11.63 -4.42 -1.68
N LYS A 34 -12.62 -4.31 -0.80
CA LYS A 34 -13.10 -5.42 0.04
C LYS A 34 -13.51 -6.61 -0.80
N ASN A 35 -14.36 -6.40 -1.80
CA ASN A 35 -14.82 -7.49 -2.68
C ASN A 35 -13.66 -8.12 -3.46
N CYS A 36 -12.69 -7.33 -3.92
CA CYS A 36 -11.53 -7.86 -4.62
C CYS A 36 -10.61 -8.69 -3.70
N LEU A 37 -10.43 -8.28 -2.45
CA LEU A 37 -9.62 -9.01 -1.46
C LEU A 37 -10.29 -10.31 -1.03
N GLU A 38 -11.61 -10.31 -0.84
CA GLU A 38 -12.37 -11.50 -0.41
C GLU A 38 -12.73 -12.44 -1.56
N GLY A 39 -12.79 -11.93 -2.78
CA GLY A 39 -13.33 -12.64 -3.95
C GLY A 39 -12.45 -13.75 -4.52
N GLY A 40 -11.21 -13.92 -4.05
CA GLY A 40 -10.32 -15.07 -4.33
C GLY A 40 -10.01 -15.43 -5.81
N GLY A 41 -10.62 -14.76 -6.79
CA GLY A 41 -10.65 -15.17 -8.19
C GLY A 41 -9.80 -14.33 -9.14
N ALA A 42 -9.18 -13.25 -8.66
CA ALA A 42 -8.09 -12.61 -9.38
C ALA A 42 -6.79 -13.30 -8.93
N THR A 43 -6.01 -13.80 -9.88
CA THR A 43 -4.62 -14.17 -9.60
C THR A 43 -3.99 -12.97 -8.90
N PRO A 44 -3.44 -13.13 -7.67
CA PRO A 44 -2.77 -12.04 -7.00
C PRO A 44 -1.64 -11.60 -7.94
N GLN A 45 -1.84 -10.46 -8.61
CA GLN A 45 -0.75 -9.82 -9.34
C GLN A 45 0.36 -9.64 -8.31
N ALA A 46 1.58 -10.06 -8.66
CA ALA A 46 2.75 -10.00 -7.80
C ALA A 46 2.64 -8.75 -6.93
N ALA A 47 2.40 -8.97 -5.62
CA ALA A 47 1.95 -7.94 -4.72
C ALA A 47 2.85 -6.71 -4.94
N LYS A 48 2.24 -5.61 -5.38
CA LYS A 48 2.96 -4.35 -5.61
C LYS A 48 3.26 -3.76 -4.25
N TYR A 49 4.22 -4.35 -3.56
CA TYR A 49 4.74 -3.81 -2.32
C TYR A 49 5.33 -2.44 -2.63
N LEU A 50 4.86 -1.43 -1.89
CA LEU A 50 5.57 -0.17 -1.82
C LEU A 50 6.85 -0.45 -1.03
N VAL A 51 7.96 -0.68 -1.74
CA VAL A 51 9.27 -0.78 -1.09
C VAL A 51 9.67 0.65 -0.69
N TYR A 52 9.22 1.07 0.48
CA TYR A 52 9.63 2.32 1.10
C TYR A 52 10.79 2.05 2.05
N ARG A 53 11.96 2.59 1.69
CA ARG A 53 13.15 2.53 2.56
C ARG A 53 12.99 3.55 3.67
N LEU A 54 13.11 3.11 4.92
CA LEU A 54 13.07 4.03 6.05
C LEU A 54 14.33 4.93 6.00
N PRO A 55 14.18 6.27 5.95
CA PRO A 55 15.31 7.16 6.09
C PRO A 55 15.97 6.99 7.46
N SER A 56 17.27 7.30 7.53
CA SER A 56 18.10 7.21 8.75
C SER A 56 17.58 8.05 9.93
N GLU A 57 16.69 9.00 9.66
CA GLU A 57 16.10 9.90 10.66
C GLU A 57 14.70 9.42 11.11
N SER A 58 14.25 8.24 10.68
CA SER A 58 12.91 7.74 11.01
C SER A 58 12.81 7.40 12.49
N ALA A 59 11.77 7.90 13.16
CA ALA A 59 11.44 7.52 14.54
C ALA A 59 11.03 6.04 14.70
N LEU A 60 10.85 5.32 13.59
CA LEU A 60 10.51 3.90 13.56
C LEU A 60 11.76 3.00 13.64
N LEU A 61 12.97 3.56 13.48
CA LEU A 61 14.21 2.78 13.63
C LEU A 61 14.37 2.30 15.08
N GLY A 62 14.76 1.04 15.27
CA GLY A 62 14.87 0.44 16.61
C GLY A 62 13.52 0.01 17.22
N VAL A 63 12.41 0.19 16.49
CA VAL A 63 11.09 -0.30 16.91
C VAL A 63 10.90 -1.71 16.36
N GLU A 64 10.30 -2.59 17.15
CA GLU A 64 9.97 -3.97 16.78
C GLU A 64 8.67 -4.03 15.96
N CYS A 65 8.69 -4.75 14.85
CA CYS A 65 7.49 -5.03 14.06
C CYS A 65 6.59 -6.02 14.80
N VAL A 66 5.38 -5.60 15.20
CA VAL A 66 4.41 -6.44 15.92
C VAL A 66 3.85 -7.63 15.11
N ILE A 67 4.21 -7.74 13.82
CA ILE A 67 3.78 -8.83 12.93
C ILE A 67 4.86 -9.89 12.81
N CYS A 68 6.11 -9.50 12.50
CA CYS A 68 7.22 -10.44 12.28
C CYS A 68 8.27 -10.48 13.40
N LEU A 69 8.13 -9.62 14.41
CA LEU A 69 9.03 -9.49 15.57
C LEU A 69 10.48 -9.11 15.20
N GLU A 70 10.68 -8.53 14.02
CA GLU A 70 11.97 -8.00 13.56
C GLU A 70 12.07 -6.50 13.83
N GLU A 71 13.27 -6.02 14.12
CA GLU A 71 13.55 -4.60 14.30
C GLU A 71 13.58 -3.86 12.95
N PHE A 72 12.97 -2.68 12.89
CA PHE A 72 13.09 -1.81 11.71
C PHE A 72 14.49 -1.21 11.60
N THR A 73 15.13 -1.42 10.45
CA THR A 73 16.45 -0.89 10.11
C THR A 73 16.37 0.14 8.99
N ALA A 74 17.39 1.00 8.89
CA ALA A 74 17.48 1.98 7.82
C ALA A 74 17.63 1.26 6.48
N GLY A 75 16.81 1.64 5.50
CA GLY A 75 16.88 1.04 4.17
C GLY A 75 18.03 1.65 3.37
N VAL A 76 19.02 0.84 3.00
CA VAL A 76 20.12 1.21 2.08
C VAL A 76 19.66 1.23 0.62
#